data_AF-A0AAD1AD38-F1
#
_entry.id   AF-A0AAD1AD38-F1
#
_cell.length_a   1.000
_cell.length_b   1.000
_cell.length_c   1.000
_cell.angle_alpha   90.00
_cell.angle_beta   90.00
_cell.angle_gamma   90.00
#
_symmetry.space_group_name_H-M   'P 1'
#
loop_
_entity.id
_entity.type
_entity.pdbx_description
1 polymer ?
#
loop_
_entity_poly.entity_id
_entity_poly.type
_entity_poly.pdbx_seq_one_letter_code
_entity_poly.pdbx_strand_id
1 'polypeptide(L)'
;MIDRDASGDAESVDKLIQRACAEFSEAVAIESGTERITYTALLVRAEELASRLRGSGLKRGGIVAIVGCRSAAVIVAVFAVWLAGGIVLLIDETLPETRRELMLDSAAASFVVQCGATSRIRTRAGGVGAPAAWSSNADHAYVAFTSGSTGAPKAIVGSHRGLAHFLKWQVEEFAIGVEDRFAHLTNISFDVWFRDALSPLLGGATLCIPIETHLGADNVLDFIRGNAISGLHVVPSIAEMWLAAADDVQQIVGLGRAFFAGEPLDGSLVSRWNDVFPGCQVVNLYGPSETTLAQYHLRVPSAPAPGIQSVGHAIPGSRSFVLDENQAECPPGVVGEVYINAAWPSHGYLVKGRIVSPFVRIEIGDDSHHCYPTGDLGRVLPDGALEISGRRDDQVKIGGVRIELQEVRSVVRSAPRVRDAFICAVPGLTGKILAGVVQMDDPDESVLRNHLRSHLMGMMIPAMIVFVPELPMLSNGKLDRQRLADMVSDRLAEQARSATARKTSESRRTVPERLEDIWAELVGTDALTGGNAPLTFFEAGGTSLTIVGLHAKIQREFGIQFPLVRLFEKVTLHAQCHLIEQLMGRGEATDAGRDTAAPRAPGRRQLVAARQARRI
;
A
#
# COMPACT_ATOMS: atom_id res chain seq x y z
N MET A 1 12.02 -32.83 -3.16
CA MET A 1 12.89 -32.13 -2.18
C MET A 1 13.36 -30.77 -2.74
N ILE A 2 13.10 -29.63 -2.08
CA ILE A 2 13.75 -28.35 -2.44
C ILE A 2 15.20 -28.47 -2.00
N ASP A 3 16.12 -28.44 -2.96
CA ASP A 3 17.54 -28.53 -2.68
C ASP A 3 17.96 -27.27 -1.91
N ARG A 4 18.14 -27.41 -0.59
CA ARG A 4 18.63 -26.33 0.29
C ARG A 4 20.11 -26.04 0.05
N ASP A 5 20.79 -26.86 -0.74
CA ASP A 5 22.22 -26.79 -1.05
C ASP A 5 22.55 -26.27 -2.46
N ALA A 6 21.59 -25.66 -3.16
CA ALA A 6 21.90 -24.85 -4.34
C ALA A 6 22.55 -23.50 -3.95
N SER A 7 23.81 -23.60 -3.52
CA SER A 7 24.86 -22.56 -3.40
C SER A 7 24.78 -21.53 -2.26
N GLY A 8 25.57 -21.79 -1.21
CA GLY A 8 26.25 -20.75 -0.43
C GLY A 8 25.47 -20.23 0.77
N ASP A 9 26.19 -20.08 1.89
CA ASP A 9 25.77 -19.40 3.12
C ASP A 9 24.93 -18.15 2.78
N ALA A 10 23.59 -18.27 2.83
CA ALA A 10 22.71 -17.22 2.36
C ALA A 10 22.96 -15.97 3.20
N GLU A 11 23.63 -15.01 2.57
CA GLU A 11 24.10 -13.78 3.19
C GLU A 11 22.90 -12.95 3.66
N SER A 12 22.99 -12.39 4.86
CA SER A 12 21.93 -11.59 5.44
C SER A 12 21.72 -10.29 4.65
N VAL A 13 20.48 -9.80 4.56
CA VAL A 13 20.13 -8.63 3.75
C VAL A 13 20.93 -7.36 4.09
N ASP A 14 21.35 -7.19 5.34
CA ASP A 14 22.19 -6.08 5.78
C ASP A 14 23.60 -6.11 5.18
N LYS A 15 24.18 -7.30 4.98
CA LYS A 15 25.47 -7.44 4.31
C LYS A 15 25.36 -7.21 2.80
N LEU A 16 24.24 -7.64 2.19
CA LEU A 16 23.95 -7.33 0.78
C LEU A 16 23.91 -5.83 0.54
N ILE A 17 23.23 -5.10 1.42
CA ILE A 17 23.12 -3.65 1.34
C ILE A 17 24.47 -2.97 1.57
N GLN A 18 25.26 -3.41 2.55
CA GLN A 18 26.60 -2.87 2.78
C GLN A 18 27.49 -3.03 1.54
N ARG A 19 27.42 -4.19 0.87
CA ARG A 19 28.14 -4.43 -0.38
C ARG A 19 27.65 -3.51 -1.51
N ALA A 20 26.34 -3.38 -1.71
CA ALA A 20 25.78 -2.46 -2.69
C ALA A 20 26.23 -1.01 -2.41
N CYS A 21 26.25 -0.60 -1.14
CA CYS A 21 26.74 0.73 -0.76
C CYS A 21 28.23 0.94 -1.07
N ALA A 22 29.05 -0.11 -0.95
CA ALA A 22 30.47 -0.04 -1.31
C ALA A 22 30.68 -0.04 -2.83
N GLU A 23 29.89 -0.82 -3.57
CA GLU A 23 29.99 -0.96 -5.02
C GLU A 23 29.51 0.29 -5.77
N PHE A 24 28.39 0.87 -5.34
CA PHE A 24 27.74 2.03 -5.98
C PHE A 24 27.98 3.35 -5.23
N SER A 25 29.11 3.47 -4.54
CA SER A 25 29.38 4.49 -3.50
C SER A 25 28.96 5.93 -3.85
N GLU A 26 29.29 6.38 -5.07
CA GLU A 26 29.02 7.75 -5.54
C GLU A 26 27.68 7.90 -6.28
N ALA A 27 27.00 6.79 -6.60
CA ALA A 27 25.70 6.84 -7.25
C ALA A 27 24.62 7.36 -6.29
N VAL A 28 23.55 7.94 -6.86
CA VAL A 28 22.41 8.43 -6.07
C VAL A 28 21.53 7.25 -5.69
N ALA A 29 21.44 6.95 -4.39
CA ALA A 29 20.58 5.90 -3.85
C ALA A 29 19.14 6.38 -3.69
N ILE A 30 18.94 7.60 -3.18
CA ILE A 30 17.63 8.17 -2.88
C ILE A 30 17.54 9.59 -3.40
N GLU A 31 16.44 9.90 -4.08
CA GLU A 31 16.06 11.26 -4.50
C GLU A 31 14.66 11.59 -3.97
N SER A 32 14.52 12.70 -3.27
CA SER A 32 13.26 13.15 -2.67
C SER A 32 13.16 14.67 -2.76
N GLY A 33 12.44 15.16 -3.75
CA GLY A 33 12.40 16.61 -4.04
C GLY A 33 13.78 17.13 -4.43
N THR A 34 14.32 18.06 -3.65
CA THR A 34 15.69 18.59 -3.84
C THR A 34 16.76 17.80 -3.09
N GLU A 35 16.37 16.86 -2.22
CA GLU A 35 17.32 16.03 -1.49
C GLU A 35 17.83 14.88 -2.38
N ARG A 36 19.15 14.71 -2.42
CA ARG A 36 19.83 13.57 -3.04
C ARG A 36 20.79 12.95 -2.05
N ILE A 37 20.66 11.65 -1.83
CA ILE A 37 21.51 10.87 -0.92
C ILE A 37 22.25 9.83 -1.76
N THR A 38 23.57 9.85 -1.73
CA THR A 38 24.40 8.81 -2.35
C THR A 38 24.41 7.54 -1.52
N TYR A 39 24.83 6.42 -2.10
CA TYR A 39 24.99 5.16 -1.37
C TYR A 39 25.93 5.29 -0.17
N THR A 40 27.07 5.99 -0.33
CA THR A 40 27.98 6.30 0.78
C THR A 40 27.27 7.10 1.88
N ALA A 41 26.55 8.17 1.50
CA ALA A 41 25.85 9.01 2.49
C ALA A 41 24.73 8.26 3.21
N LEU A 42 24.03 7.34 2.51
CA LEU A 42 23.02 6.48 3.09
C LEU A 42 23.62 5.57 4.17
N LEU A 43 24.75 4.91 3.87
CA LEU A 43 25.44 4.04 4.82
C LEU A 43 25.94 4.83 6.04
N VAL A 44 26.58 5.98 5.84
CA VAL A 44 27.08 6.84 6.93
C VAL A 44 25.94 7.26 7.87
N ARG A 45 24.82 7.76 7.32
CA ARG A 45 23.65 8.15 8.12
C ARG A 45 23.07 6.95 8.90
N ALA A 46 23.07 5.76 8.29
CA ALA A 46 22.59 4.54 8.94
C ALA A 46 23.54 4.10 10.07
N GLU A 47 24.85 4.15 9.87
CA GLU A 47 25.85 3.81 10.89
C GLU A 47 25.82 4.75 12.09
N GLU A 48 25.65 6.06 11.87
CA GLU A 48 25.48 7.05 12.93
C GLU A 48 24.25 6.74 13.80
N LEU A 49 23.12 6.44 13.16
CA LEU A 49 21.89 6.07 13.87
C LEU A 49 22.02 4.71 14.55
N ALA A 50 22.71 3.74 13.94
CA ALA A 50 23.00 2.43 14.54
C ALA A 50 23.86 2.57 15.80
N SER A 51 24.86 3.46 15.77
CA SER A 51 25.70 3.78 16.93
C SER A 51 24.87 4.36 18.08
N ARG A 52 23.95 5.27 17.77
CA ARG A 52 23.01 5.83 18.76
C ARG A 52 22.06 4.78 19.33
N LEU A 53 21.57 3.84 18.52
CA LEU A 53 20.75 2.72 18.99
C LEU A 53 21.51 1.81 19.96
N ARG A 54 22.75 1.44 19.62
CA ARG A 54 23.63 0.67 20.52
C ARG A 54 23.93 1.43 21.80
N GLY A 55 24.23 2.73 21.71
CA GLY A 55 24.43 3.61 22.86
C GLY A 55 23.20 3.77 23.75
N SER A 56 22.00 3.61 23.19
CA SER A 56 20.72 3.58 23.94
C SER A 56 20.44 2.23 24.61
N GLY A 57 21.33 1.24 24.45
CA GLY A 57 21.24 -0.07 25.08
C GLY A 57 20.62 -1.17 24.24
N LEU A 58 20.36 -0.96 22.94
CA LEU A 58 19.85 -2.00 22.06
C LEU A 58 20.80 -3.21 22.05
N LYS A 59 20.24 -4.40 22.25
CA LYS A 59 20.95 -5.69 22.15
C LYS A 59 20.54 -6.39 20.86
N ARG A 60 21.39 -7.30 20.38
CA ARG A 60 21.10 -8.14 19.22
C ARG A 60 19.76 -8.87 19.41
N GLY A 61 18.93 -8.88 18.38
CA GLY A 61 17.58 -9.44 18.40
C GLY A 61 16.52 -8.54 19.01
N GLY A 62 16.86 -7.34 19.51
CA GLY A 62 15.87 -6.38 20.00
C GLY A 62 15.00 -5.82 18.87
N ILE A 63 13.68 -5.80 19.05
CA ILE A 63 12.77 -5.16 18.09
C ILE A 63 12.80 -3.66 18.27
N VAL A 64 13.00 -2.96 17.15
CA VAL A 64 12.94 -1.51 17.05
C VAL A 64 11.78 -1.14 16.13
N ALA A 65 10.79 -0.47 16.70
CA ALA A 65 9.70 0.11 15.93
C ALA A 65 10.16 1.42 15.28
N ILE A 66 10.03 1.52 13.97
CA ILE A 66 10.32 2.70 13.18
C ILE A 66 8.97 3.34 12.84
N VAL A 67 8.72 4.52 13.40
CA VAL A 67 7.46 5.25 13.25
C VAL A 67 7.67 6.44 12.34
N GLY A 68 6.91 6.53 11.25
CA GLY A 68 6.97 7.66 10.31
C GLY A 68 6.12 7.43 9.07
N CYS A 69 6.27 8.30 8.09
CA CYS A 69 5.74 8.14 6.75
C CYS A 69 6.85 7.82 5.73
N ARG A 70 6.46 7.54 4.50
CA ARG A 70 7.36 7.26 3.37
C ARG A 70 8.39 8.37 3.21
N SER A 71 9.65 8.09 3.52
CA SER A 71 10.73 9.07 3.52
C SER A 71 12.10 8.39 3.49
N ALA A 72 13.14 9.14 3.13
CA ALA A 72 14.53 8.67 3.24
C ALA A 72 14.92 8.31 4.69
N ALA A 73 14.36 9.02 5.68
CA ALA A 73 14.61 8.77 7.09
C ALA A 73 14.15 7.37 7.54
N VAL A 74 13.06 6.84 6.96
CA VAL A 74 12.61 5.46 7.24
C VAL A 74 13.60 4.45 6.68
N ILE A 75 14.09 4.64 5.45
CA ILE A 75 15.09 3.74 4.83
C ILE A 75 16.39 3.73 5.65
N VAL A 76 16.90 4.91 6.03
CA VAL A 76 18.05 5.06 6.93
C VAL A 76 17.82 4.33 8.25
N ALA A 77 16.63 4.45 8.85
CA ALA A 77 16.32 3.80 10.11
C ALA A 77 16.27 2.27 9.99
N VAL A 78 15.73 1.72 8.90
CA VAL A 78 15.72 0.27 8.64
C VAL A 78 17.15 -0.27 8.62
N PHE A 79 18.05 0.41 7.90
CA PHE A 79 19.46 0.00 7.81
C PHE A 79 20.15 0.13 9.16
N ALA A 80 19.91 1.24 9.87
CA ALA A 80 20.48 1.47 11.18
C ALA A 80 20.10 0.39 12.19
N VAL A 81 18.85 -0.09 12.15
CA VAL A 81 18.37 -1.17 13.03
C VAL A 81 19.10 -2.47 12.73
N TRP A 82 19.22 -2.86 11.46
CA TRP A 82 19.95 -4.07 11.09
C TRP A 82 21.44 -3.98 11.39
N LEU A 83 22.10 -2.84 11.13
CA LEU A 83 23.50 -2.60 11.49
C LEU A 83 23.73 -2.62 13.01
N ALA A 84 22.70 -2.31 13.81
CA ALA A 84 22.73 -2.45 15.26
C ALA A 84 22.39 -3.88 15.75
N GLY A 85 22.08 -4.81 14.84
CA GLY A 85 21.68 -6.19 15.12
C GLY A 85 20.25 -6.33 15.62
N GLY A 86 19.40 -5.32 15.43
CA GLY A 86 17.99 -5.32 15.81
C GLY A 86 17.08 -5.84 14.70
N ILE A 87 15.80 -5.99 15.05
CA ILE A 87 14.73 -6.45 14.15
C ILE A 87 13.82 -5.26 13.86
N VAL A 88 13.51 -5.07 12.60
CA VAL A 88 12.72 -3.93 12.12
C VAL A 88 11.23 -4.18 12.33
N LEU A 89 10.52 -3.23 12.92
CA LEU A 89 9.07 -3.13 12.86
C LEU A 89 8.70 -1.78 12.25
N LEU A 90 8.04 -1.76 11.09
CA LEU A 90 7.55 -0.52 10.49
C LEU A 90 6.15 -0.19 11.01
N ILE A 91 5.92 1.07 11.38
CA ILE A 91 4.62 1.57 11.82
C ILE A 91 4.37 2.90 11.13
N ASP A 92 3.34 2.94 10.29
CA ASP A 92 2.88 4.17 9.67
C ASP A 92 2.32 5.13 10.73
N GLU A 93 2.88 6.35 10.78
CA GLU A 93 2.48 7.38 11.75
C GLU A 93 1.04 7.89 11.55
N THR A 94 0.46 7.69 10.36
CA THR A 94 -0.93 8.05 10.04
C THR A 94 -1.94 7.06 10.65
N LEU A 95 -1.49 5.91 11.17
CA LEU A 95 -2.36 4.97 11.87
C LEU A 95 -2.88 5.55 13.18
N PRO A 96 -4.13 5.20 13.58
CA PRO A 96 -4.67 5.59 14.88
C PRO A 96 -3.74 5.20 16.02
N GLU A 97 -3.61 6.05 17.02
CA GLU A 97 -2.68 5.84 18.14
C GLU A 97 -2.92 4.50 18.85
N THR A 98 -4.18 4.14 19.09
CA THR A 98 -4.57 2.85 19.68
C THR A 98 -4.06 1.66 18.86
N ARG A 99 -4.12 1.72 17.53
CA ARG A 99 -3.62 0.67 16.63
C ARG A 99 -2.10 0.61 16.66
N ARG A 100 -1.42 1.77 16.69
CA ARG A 100 0.04 1.84 16.84
C ARG A 100 0.50 1.23 18.16
N GLU A 101 -0.13 1.57 19.28
CA GLU A 101 0.18 0.98 20.59
C GLU A 101 -0.11 -0.52 20.62
N LEU A 102 -1.23 -0.98 20.04
CA LEU A 102 -1.52 -2.41 19.91
C LEU A 102 -0.43 -3.17 19.13
N MET A 103 0.08 -2.60 18.04
CA MET A 103 1.18 -3.17 17.26
C MET A 103 2.48 -3.20 18.05
N LEU A 104 2.81 -2.10 18.74
CA LEU A 104 4.00 -2.00 19.58
C LEU A 104 3.99 -3.05 20.71
N ASP A 105 2.83 -3.25 21.35
CA ASP A 105 2.65 -4.23 22.43
C ASP A 105 2.65 -5.66 21.91
N SER A 106 1.95 -5.93 20.80
CA SER A 106 1.91 -7.25 20.18
C SER A 106 3.29 -7.72 19.72
N ALA A 107 4.11 -6.78 19.25
CA ALA A 107 5.50 -7.05 18.89
C ALA A 107 6.44 -7.08 20.10
N ALA A 108 6.03 -6.63 21.29
CA ALA A 108 6.94 -6.39 22.41
C ALA A 108 8.14 -5.48 22.04
N ALA A 109 7.89 -4.44 21.24
CA ALA A 109 8.93 -3.50 20.82
C ALA A 109 9.49 -2.71 22.01
N SER A 110 10.81 -2.78 22.23
CA SER A 110 11.48 -2.10 23.34
C SER A 110 11.99 -0.70 22.98
N PHE A 111 12.23 -0.46 21.69
CA PHE A 111 12.73 0.80 21.16
C PHE A 111 11.79 1.35 20.09
N VAL A 112 11.66 2.67 20.07
CA VAL A 112 10.95 3.41 19.02
C VAL A 112 11.91 4.43 18.41
N VAL A 113 12.06 4.39 17.08
CA VAL A 113 12.69 5.43 16.27
C VAL A 113 11.59 6.23 15.62
N GLN A 114 11.37 7.47 16.07
CA GLN A 114 10.47 8.40 15.39
C GLN A 114 11.26 9.07 14.26
N CYS A 115 10.90 8.79 13.02
CA CYS A 115 11.50 9.37 11.81
C CYS A 115 11.02 10.82 11.61
N GLY A 116 11.91 11.65 11.07
CA GLY A 116 11.70 13.07 10.80
C GLY A 116 13.01 13.70 10.33
N ALA A 117 13.10 15.03 10.32
CA ALA A 117 14.35 15.73 9.96
C ALA A 117 15.55 15.28 10.82
N THR A 118 15.30 14.91 12.07
CA THR A 118 16.26 14.19 12.91
C THR A 118 15.54 13.07 13.63
N SER A 119 15.92 11.83 13.35
CA SER A 119 15.31 10.67 13.99
C SER A 119 15.58 10.67 15.50
N ARG A 120 14.52 10.49 16.29
CA ARG A 120 14.58 10.46 17.76
C ARG A 120 14.40 9.03 18.25
N ILE A 121 15.24 8.61 19.19
CA ILE A 121 15.16 7.28 19.81
C ILE A 121 14.47 7.43 21.17
N ARG A 122 13.47 6.59 21.42
CA ARG A 122 12.79 6.47 22.71
C ARG A 122 12.81 5.01 23.16
N THR A 123 13.13 4.77 24.42
CA THR A 123 12.94 3.48 25.09
C THR A 123 11.54 3.40 25.68
N ARG A 124 10.84 2.28 25.52
CA ARG A 124 9.51 2.06 26.13
C ARG A 124 9.67 1.46 27.52
N ALA A 125 9.05 2.08 28.52
CA ALA A 125 8.95 1.52 29.87
C ALA A 125 8.08 0.26 29.85
N GLY A 126 8.53 -0.83 30.49
CA GLY A 126 7.83 -2.12 30.43
C GLY A 126 8.02 -2.89 29.12
N GLY A 127 8.84 -2.38 28.19
CA GLY A 127 9.34 -3.16 27.06
C GLY A 127 10.13 -4.34 27.62
N VAL A 128 9.53 -5.53 27.59
CA VAL A 128 10.26 -6.76 27.83
C VAL A 128 11.37 -6.74 26.77
N GLY A 129 12.64 -6.77 27.18
CA GLY A 129 13.72 -6.98 26.21
C GLY A 129 13.41 -8.22 25.37
N ALA A 130 14.05 -8.34 24.18
CA ALA A 130 13.85 -9.46 23.24
C ALA A 130 13.44 -10.73 24.01
N PRO A 131 12.25 -11.33 23.72
CA PRO A 131 11.70 -12.39 24.55
C PRO A 131 12.81 -13.37 24.90
N ALA A 132 12.97 -13.75 26.18
CA ALA A 132 14.10 -14.58 26.61
C ALA A 132 14.25 -15.90 25.81
N ALA A 133 13.22 -16.28 25.06
CA ALA A 133 13.16 -17.38 24.11
C ALA A 133 13.85 -17.14 22.75
N TRP A 134 14.25 -15.90 22.43
CA TRP A 134 14.87 -15.59 21.16
C TRP A 134 16.35 -15.91 21.25
N SER A 135 16.78 -16.96 20.55
CA SER A 135 18.20 -17.23 20.43
C SER A 135 18.86 -15.99 19.83
N SER A 136 19.92 -15.48 20.46
CA SER A 136 20.68 -14.33 19.98
C SER A 136 21.29 -14.55 18.58
N ASN A 137 21.23 -15.79 18.05
CA ASN A 137 21.67 -16.23 16.72
C ASN A 137 20.54 -16.45 15.71
N ALA A 138 19.29 -16.11 16.02
CA ALA A 138 18.17 -16.31 15.10
C ALA A 138 18.23 -15.32 13.92
N ASP A 139 17.89 -15.82 12.72
CA ASP A 139 17.93 -15.09 11.45
C ASP A 139 16.74 -14.12 11.28
N HIS A 140 16.33 -13.40 12.32
CA HIS A 140 15.14 -12.54 12.27
C HIS A 140 15.49 -11.15 11.71
N ALA A 141 14.77 -10.71 10.67
CA ALA A 141 15.02 -9.40 10.03
C ALA A 141 13.95 -8.37 10.37
N TYR A 142 12.68 -8.77 10.33
CA TYR A 142 11.56 -7.85 10.47
C TYR A 142 10.33 -8.50 11.10
N VAL A 143 9.44 -7.64 11.60
CA VAL A 143 8.07 -7.96 11.95
C VAL A 143 7.15 -7.16 11.02
N ALA A 144 6.29 -7.86 10.27
CA ALA A 144 5.24 -7.26 9.46
C ALA A 144 3.88 -7.63 10.04
N PHE A 145 2.93 -6.69 10.03
CA PHE A 145 1.58 -6.96 10.50
C PHE A 145 0.62 -7.19 9.34
N THR A 146 -0.20 -8.23 9.46
CA THR A 146 -1.37 -8.43 8.61
C THR A 146 -2.64 -8.33 9.45
N SER A 147 -3.79 -8.18 8.78
CA SER A 147 -5.07 -8.35 9.47
C SER A 147 -5.19 -9.76 10.07
N GLY A 148 -5.98 -9.91 11.13
CA GLY A 148 -6.11 -11.18 11.85
C GLY A 148 -7.55 -11.64 12.10
N SER A 149 -7.80 -12.92 11.81
CA SER A 149 -9.09 -13.60 12.02
C SER A 149 -9.62 -13.58 13.46
N THR A 150 -8.78 -13.35 14.47
CA THR A 150 -9.17 -13.26 15.89
C THR A 150 -9.60 -11.86 16.34
N GLY A 151 -9.60 -10.87 15.44
CA GLY A 151 -9.91 -9.48 15.79
C GLY A 151 -8.70 -8.60 16.08
N ALA A 152 -7.48 -9.16 16.09
CA ALA A 152 -6.24 -8.43 16.36
C ALA A 152 -5.22 -8.68 15.22
N PRO A 153 -4.39 -7.69 14.86
CA PRO A 153 -3.36 -7.84 13.84
C PRO A 153 -2.38 -9.00 14.14
N LYS A 154 -2.03 -9.79 13.12
CA LYS A 154 -1.05 -10.89 13.23
C LYS A 154 0.35 -10.36 12.91
N ALA A 155 1.30 -10.56 13.82
CA ALA A 155 2.69 -10.17 13.65
C ALA A 155 3.51 -11.31 13.01
N ILE A 156 3.90 -11.19 11.75
CA ILE A 156 4.73 -12.17 11.03
C ILE A 156 6.20 -11.84 11.24
N VAL A 157 6.99 -12.83 11.66
CA VAL A 157 8.44 -12.69 11.86
C VAL A 157 9.18 -13.17 10.62
N GLY A 158 9.67 -12.23 9.81
CA GLY A 158 10.45 -12.53 8.61
C GLY A 158 11.93 -12.76 8.88
N SER A 159 12.64 -13.30 7.88
CA SER A 159 14.04 -13.69 7.99
C SER A 159 14.97 -12.84 7.12
N HIS A 160 16.25 -12.68 7.52
CA HIS A 160 17.21 -11.98 6.66
C HIS A 160 17.48 -12.81 5.40
N ARG A 161 17.58 -14.14 5.52
CA ARG A 161 17.81 -15.04 4.39
C ARG A 161 16.65 -15.07 3.41
N GLY A 162 15.41 -15.06 3.89
CA GLY A 162 14.22 -15.01 3.03
C GLY A 162 14.16 -13.72 2.22
N LEU A 163 14.41 -12.57 2.86
CA LEU A 163 14.52 -11.30 2.13
C LEU A 163 15.68 -11.34 1.13
N ALA A 164 16.88 -11.71 1.57
CA ALA A 164 18.06 -11.77 0.73
C ALA A 164 17.86 -12.64 -0.52
N HIS A 165 17.23 -13.80 -0.36
CA HIS A 165 16.88 -14.71 -1.46
C HIS A 165 15.96 -14.03 -2.47
N PHE A 166 14.83 -13.46 -2.00
CA PHE A 166 13.87 -12.81 -2.88
C PHE A 166 14.47 -11.60 -3.61
N LEU A 167 15.21 -10.74 -2.89
CA LEU A 167 15.76 -9.50 -3.43
C LEU A 167 16.81 -9.77 -4.51
N LYS A 168 17.71 -10.74 -4.28
CA LYS A 168 18.70 -11.16 -5.30
C LYS A 168 18.01 -11.68 -6.55
N TRP A 169 17.06 -12.60 -6.37
CA TRP A 169 16.28 -13.13 -7.48
C TRP A 169 15.62 -12.00 -8.27
N GLN A 170 14.99 -11.03 -7.61
CA GLN A 170 14.29 -9.96 -8.31
C GLN A 170 15.26 -9.04 -9.07
N VAL A 171 16.42 -8.72 -8.49
CA VAL A 171 17.46 -7.92 -9.16
C VAL A 171 17.97 -8.63 -10.41
N GLU A 172 18.25 -9.93 -10.31
CA GLU A 172 18.74 -10.75 -11.42
C GLU A 172 17.68 -10.97 -12.51
N GLU A 173 16.50 -11.45 -12.13
CA GLU A 173 15.40 -11.79 -13.05
C GLU A 173 14.99 -10.59 -13.90
N PHE A 174 14.89 -9.41 -13.28
CA PHE A 174 14.42 -8.21 -13.96
C PHE A 174 15.54 -7.28 -14.42
N ALA A 175 16.82 -7.65 -14.22
CA ALA A 175 17.98 -6.82 -14.54
C ALA A 175 17.86 -5.39 -13.98
N ILE A 176 17.67 -5.29 -12.66
CA ILE A 176 17.64 -4.00 -11.96
C ILE A 176 19.08 -3.49 -11.82
N GLY A 177 19.36 -2.29 -12.33
CA GLY A 177 20.71 -1.72 -12.42
C GLY A 177 20.79 -0.21 -12.15
N VAL A 178 22.00 0.33 -12.28
CA VAL A 178 22.33 1.74 -11.97
C VAL A 178 21.63 2.79 -12.83
N GLU A 179 21.16 2.41 -14.03
CA GLU A 179 20.39 3.31 -14.91
C GLU A 179 18.92 3.42 -14.50
N ASP A 180 18.47 2.54 -13.60
CA ASP A 180 17.09 2.49 -13.21
C ASP A 180 16.74 3.52 -12.13
N ARG A 181 15.53 4.05 -12.28
CA ARG A 181 14.87 4.95 -11.36
C ARG A 181 13.55 4.35 -10.94
N PHE A 182 13.39 4.06 -9.66
CA PHE A 182 12.21 3.41 -9.11
C PHE A 182 11.35 4.38 -8.34
N ALA A 183 10.05 4.42 -8.62
CA ALA A 183 9.12 5.16 -7.80
C ALA A 183 8.87 4.38 -6.50
N HIS A 184 9.24 4.98 -5.37
CA HIS A 184 8.87 4.46 -4.06
C HIS A 184 7.52 5.03 -3.68
N LEU A 185 6.46 4.25 -3.89
CA LEU A 185 5.07 4.67 -3.62
C LEU A 185 4.44 3.88 -2.47
N THR A 186 4.99 2.73 -2.15
CA THR A 186 4.41 1.75 -1.23
C THR A 186 4.36 2.26 0.21
N ASN A 187 3.20 2.09 0.85
CA ASN A 187 3.00 2.42 2.25
C ASN A 187 3.87 1.52 3.14
N ILE A 188 4.46 2.09 4.19
CA ILE A 188 5.42 1.39 5.06
C ILE A 188 4.78 0.28 5.93
N SER A 189 3.45 0.23 6.01
CA SER A 189 2.71 -0.79 6.75
C SER A 189 2.70 -2.15 6.06
N PHE A 190 3.05 -2.22 4.77
CA PHE A 190 3.04 -3.47 4.01
C PHE A 190 4.44 -4.06 3.89
N ASP A 191 4.56 -5.38 4.02
CA ASP A 191 5.82 -6.11 3.87
C ASP A 191 6.48 -5.90 2.49
N VAL A 192 5.67 -5.73 1.45
CA VAL A 192 6.10 -5.31 0.11
C VAL A 192 6.98 -4.05 0.12
N TRP A 193 6.89 -3.19 1.13
CA TRP A 193 7.81 -2.07 1.30
C TRP A 193 9.28 -2.52 1.27
N PHE A 194 9.60 -3.67 1.88
CA PHE A 194 10.97 -4.20 1.87
C PHE A 194 11.43 -4.52 0.44
N ARG A 195 10.55 -5.06 -0.39
CA ARG A 195 10.86 -5.29 -1.79
C ARG A 195 11.12 -3.98 -2.54
N ASP A 196 10.16 -3.07 -2.43
CA ASP A 196 10.14 -1.86 -3.27
C ASP A 196 11.24 -0.87 -2.88
N ALA A 197 11.69 -0.88 -1.63
CA ALA A 197 12.86 -0.13 -1.21
C ALA A 197 14.16 -0.89 -1.54
N LEU A 198 14.25 -2.18 -1.26
CA LEU A 198 15.56 -2.85 -1.20
C LEU A 198 16.01 -3.45 -2.52
N SER A 199 15.12 -3.90 -3.40
CA SER A 199 15.53 -4.44 -4.71
C SER A 199 16.21 -3.37 -5.56
N PRO A 200 15.67 -2.14 -5.69
CA PRO A 200 16.37 -1.06 -6.40
C PRO A 200 17.73 -0.73 -5.78
N LEU A 201 17.79 -0.63 -4.45
CA LEU A 201 19.04 -0.31 -3.76
C LEU A 201 20.10 -1.41 -3.92
N LEU A 202 19.69 -2.68 -3.96
CA LEU A 202 20.60 -3.79 -4.17
C LEU A 202 21.18 -3.80 -5.59
N GLY A 203 20.41 -3.36 -6.60
CA GLY A 203 20.86 -3.25 -7.99
C GLY A 203 21.62 -1.96 -8.32
N GLY A 204 21.82 -1.04 -7.35
CA GLY A 204 22.48 0.24 -7.59
C GLY A 204 21.59 1.33 -8.18
N ALA A 205 20.28 1.08 -8.31
CA ALA A 205 19.30 2.02 -8.86
C ALA A 205 19.02 3.20 -7.92
N THR A 206 18.32 4.22 -8.41
CA THR A 206 17.83 5.34 -7.60
C THR A 206 16.38 5.13 -7.16
N LEU A 207 16.11 5.17 -5.85
CA LEU A 207 14.76 5.31 -5.30
C LEU A 207 14.29 6.76 -5.35
N CYS A 208 13.24 7.03 -6.11
CA CYS A 208 12.59 8.33 -6.20
C CYS A 208 11.38 8.36 -5.27
N ILE A 209 11.43 9.21 -4.24
CA ILE A 209 10.38 9.35 -3.23
C ILE A 209 9.61 10.65 -3.49
N PRO A 210 8.29 10.61 -3.69
CA PRO A 210 7.49 11.82 -3.78
C PRO A 210 7.45 12.58 -2.45
N ILE A 211 7.55 13.91 -2.49
CA ILE A 211 7.43 14.80 -1.31
C ILE A 211 6.03 14.70 -0.70
N GLU A 212 5.01 14.59 -1.55
CA GLU A 212 3.62 14.47 -1.10
C GLU A 212 3.38 13.08 -0.50
N THR A 213 2.89 13.05 0.74
CA THR A 213 2.53 11.81 1.45
C THR A 213 1.39 11.07 0.77
N HIS A 214 0.48 11.82 0.12
CA HIS A 214 -0.60 11.30 -0.71
C HIS A 214 -0.51 11.94 -2.10
N LEU A 215 -0.10 11.15 -3.09
CA LEU A 215 -0.21 11.56 -4.48
C LEU A 215 -1.61 11.24 -4.98
N GLY A 216 -2.29 12.25 -5.51
CA GLY A 216 -3.47 12.04 -6.34
C GLY A 216 -3.13 11.34 -7.66
N ALA A 217 -4.15 10.91 -8.40
CA ALA A 217 -3.99 10.20 -9.66
C ALA A 217 -3.26 11.03 -10.74
N ASP A 218 -3.53 12.34 -10.84
CA ASP A 218 -2.81 13.21 -11.77
C ASP A 218 -1.36 13.45 -11.32
N ASN A 219 -1.17 13.70 -10.01
CA ASN A 219 0.15 13.97 -9.44
C ASN A 219 1.12 12.78 -9.59
N VAL A 220 0.64 11.53 -9.61
CA VAL A 220 1.52 10.37 -9.79
C VAL A 220 1.97 10.20 -11.25
N LEU A 221 1.12 10.47 -12.23
CA LEU A 221 1.50 10.39 -13.64
C LEU A 221 2.55 11.46 -13.98
N ASP A 222 2.37 12.67 -13.46
CA ASP A 222 3.36 13.74 -13.58
C ASP A 222 4.65 13.41 -12.83
N PHE A 223 4.55 12.78 -11.67
CA PHE A 223 5.73 12.30 -10.94
C PHE A 223 6.51 11.27 -11.75
N ILE A 224 5.83 10.28 -12.36
CA ILE A 224 6.46 9.24 -13.19
C ILE A 224 7.19 9.89 -14.37
N ARG A 225 6.52 10.79 -15.10
CA ARG A 225 7.09 11.49 -16.25
C ARG A 225 8.25 12.41 -15.85
N GLY A 226 8.03 13.28 -14.86
CA GLY A 226 8.98 14.31 -14.46
C GLY A 226 10.26 13.76 -13.82
N ASN A 227 10.20 12.57 -13.23
CA ASN A 227 11.37 11.92 -12.62
C ASN A 227 11.97 10.80 -13.47
N ALA A 228 11.49 10.62 -14.71
CA ALA A 228 11.92 9.55 -15.62
C ALA A 228 11.91 8.17 -14.94
N ILE A 229 10.81 7.84 -14.29
CA ILE A 229 10.67 6.58 -13.56
C ILE A 229 10.67 5.43 -14.57
N SER A 230 11.54 4.44 -14.32
CA SER A 230 11.73 3.23 -15.12
C SER A 230 11.11 1.98 -14.49
N GLY A 231 10.83 2.00 -13.19
CA GLY A 231 10.29 0.88 -12.44
C GLY A 231 9.33 1.33 -11.34
N LEU A 232 8.23 0.61 -11.12
CA LEU A 232 7.34 0.85 -9.98
C LEU A 232 6.60 -0.41 -9.53
N HIS A 233 6.12 -0.38 -8.29
CA HIS A 233 5.03 -1.23 -7.81
C HIS A 233 3.69 -0.52 -8.01
N VAL A 234 2.67 -1.25 -8.46
CA VAL A 234 1.29 -0.79 -8.34
C VAL A 234 0.34 -1.95 -8.02
N VAL A 235 -0.76 -1.67 -7.34
CA VAL A 235 -1.84 -2.63 -7.12
C VAL A 235 -2.90 -2.44 -8.21
N PRO A 236 -3.53 -3.50 -8.76
CA PRO A 236 -4.56 -3.39 -9.80
C PRO A 236 -5.61 -2.28 -9.59
N SER A 237 -6.26 -2.20 -8.44
CA SER A 237 -7.26 -1.14 -8.16
C SER A 237 -6.67 0.28 -8.19
N ILE A 238 -5.41 0.43 -7.79
CA ILE A 238 -4.71 1.72 -7.79
C ILE A 238 -4.34 2.11 -9.23
N ALA A 239 -3.91 1.14 -10.04
CA ALA A 239 -3.67 1.36 -11.47
C ALA A 239 -4.96 1.77 -12.20
N GLU A 240 -6.09 1.12 -11.91
CA GLU A 240 -7.39 1.54 -12.47
C GLU A 240 -7.71 3.00 -12.12
N MET A 241 -7.48 3.41 -10.88
CA MET A 241 -7.67 4.79 -10.45
C MET A 241 -6.77 5.76 -11.23
N TRP A 242 -5.48 5.41 -11.42
CA TRP A 242 -4.55 6.26 -12.19
C TRP A 242 -5.00 6.37 -13.65
N LEU A 243 -5.41 5.27 -14.26
CA LEU A 243 -5.86 5.25 -15.65
C LEU A 243 -7.21 5.94 -15.86
N ALA A 244 -8.08 5.99 -14.86
CA ALA A 244 -9.34 6.77 -14.92
C ALA A 244 -9.11 8.30 -14.88
N ALA A 245 -7.95 8.73 -14.41
CA ALA A 245 -7.52 10.12 -14.49
C ALA A 245 -6.73 10.41 -15.78
N ALA A 246 -6.26 9.37 -16.48
CA ALA A 246 -5.37 9.47 -17.62
C ALA A 246 -6.04 9.80 -18.97
N ASP A 247 -7.36 10.03 -19.03
CA ASP A 247 -8.10 10.20 -20.30
C ASP A 247 -7.58 11.37 -21.17
N ASP A 248 -6.85 12.34 -20.58
CA ASP A 248 -6.21 13.47 -21.28
C ASP A 248 -4.66 13.39 -21.33
N VAL A 249 -4.07 12.27 -20.89
CA VAL A 249 -2.63 12.15 -20.68
C VAL A 249 -1.93 11.58 -21.93
N GLN A 250 -1.00 12.34 -22.49
CA GLN A 250 -0.07 11.83 -23.51
C GLN A 250 0.73 10.65 -22.97
N GLN A 251 0.97 9.66 -23.84
CA GLN A 251 1.77 8.47 -23.54
C GLN A 251 3.04 8.81 -22.76
N ILE A 252 3.25 8.09 -21.65
CA ILE A 252 4.43 8.25 -20.80
C ILE A 252 5.43 7.17 -21.18
N VAL A 253 6.45 7.58 -21.93
CA VAL A 253 7.55 6.71 -22.34
C VAL A 253 8.61 6.60 -21.24
N GLY A 254 9.35 5.49 -21.22
CA GLY A 254 10.49 5.28 -20.33
C GLY A 254 10.21 4.43 -19.09
N LEU A 255 8.94 4.13 -18.78
CA LEU A 255 8.58 3.16 -17.75
C LEU A 255 8.87 1.74 -18.25
N GLY A 256 10.06 1.21 -17.96
CA GLY A 256 10.51 -0.11 -18.41
C GLY A 256 9.73 -1.27 -17.80
N ARG A 257 9.31 -1.19 -16.54
CA ARG A 257 8.61 -2.29 -15.84
C ARG A 257 7.65 -1.84 -14.74
N ALA A 258 6.53 -2.54 -14.63
CA ALA A 258 5.53 -2.33 -13.58
C ALA A 258 5.22 -3.66 -12.88
N PHE A 259 5.46 -3.71 -11.57
CA PHE A 259 5.21 -4.88 -10.73
C PHE A 259 3.81 -4.77 -10.11
N PHE A 260 2.90 -5.61 -10.57
CA PHE A 260 1.56 -5.75 -10.04
C PHE A 260 1.52 -6.85 -8.98
N ALA A 261 0.93 -6.55 -7.82
CA ALA A 261 0.77 -7.55 -6.76
C ALA A 261 -0.43 -7.21 -5.88
N GLY A 262 -0.83 -8.16 -5.05
CA GLY A 262 -1.82 -7.94 -3.99
C GLY A 262 -3.27 -8.06 -4.42
N GLU A 263 -3.60 -8.10 -5.72
CA GLU A 263 -4.96 -8.36 -6.21
C GLU A 263 -4.91 -9.17 -7.53
N PRO A 264 -6.01 -9.83 -7.93
CA PRO A 264 -6.12 -10.39 -9.27
C PRO A 264 -5.89 -9.31 -10.34
N LEU A 265 -5.07 -9.63 -11.35
CA LEU A 265 -4.75 -8.72 -12.45
C LEU A 265 -5.57 -9.10 -13.69
N ASP A 266 -6.38 -8.17 -14.21
CA ASP A 266 -7.17 -8.40 -15.43
C ASP A 266 -6.39 -7.98 -16.69
N GLY A 267 -6.47 -8.77 -17.76
CA GLY A 267 -5.81 -8.47 -19.03
C GLY A 267 -6.30 -7.18 -19.70
N SER A 268 -7.56 -6.79 -19.46
CA SER A 268 -8.12 -5.54 -19.94
C SER A 268 -7.49 -4.32 -19.25
N LEU A 269 -7.18 -4.44 -17.95
CA LEU A 269 -6.42 -3.43 -17.21
C LEU A 269 -4.99 -3.32 -17.76
N VAL A 270 -4.34 -4.45 -18.03
CA VAL A 270 -3.00 -4.46 -18.62
C VAL A 270 -2.97 -3.81 -20.00
N SER A 271 -3.99 -4.06 -20.82
CA SER A 271 -4.11 -3.44 -22.15
C SER A 271 -4.18 -1.91 -22.04
N ARG A 272 -5.08 -1.39 -21.17
CA ARG A 272 -5.18 0.06 -20.91
C ARG A 272 -3.90 0.64 -20.29
N TRP A 273 -3.22 -0.11 -19.44
CA TRP A 273 -1.93 0.28 -18.88
C TRP A 273 -0.88 0.48 -19.98
N ASN A 274 -0.81 -0.45 -20.92
CA ASN A 274 0.13 -0.39 -22.04
C ASN A 274 -0.19 0.74 -23.03
N ASP A 275 -1.46 1.15 -23.15
CA ASP A 275 -1.85 2.32 -23.95
C ASP A 275 -1.24 3.61 -23.40
N VAL A 276 -1.17 3.75 -22.06
CA VAL A 276 -0.58 4.91 -21.38
C VAL A 276 0.94 4.78 -21.24
N PHE A 277 1.45 3.59 -20.99
CA PHE A 277 2.88 3.29 -20.78
C PHE A 277 3.41 2.34 -21.87
N PRO A 278 3.57 2.82 -23.11
CA PRO A 278 3.99 1.97 -24.21
C PRO A 278 5.39 1.39 -23.96
N GLY A 279 5.54 0.07 -24.20
CA GLY A 279 6.79 -0.66 -24.00
C GLY A 279 7.07 -1.09 -22.56
N CYS A 280 6.16 -0.81 -21.62
CA CYS A 280 6.29 -1.27 -20.24
C CYS A 280 6.11 -2.79 -20.13
N GLN A 281 7.06 -3.47 -19.49
CA GLN A 281 6.87 -4.87 -19.10
C GLN A 281 6.01 -4.95 -17.83
N VAL A 282 4.79 -5.46 -17.97
CA VAL A 282 3.92 -5.75 -16.82
C VAL A 282 4.27 -7.11 -16.23
N VAL A 283 4.49 -7.13 -14.91
CA VAL A 283 4.83 -8.34 -14.16
C VAL A 283 3.77 -8.56 -13.09
N ASN A 284 3.05 -9.68 -13.17
CA ASN A 284 2.11 -10.11 -12.13
C ASN A 284 2.88 -10.92 -11.08
N LEU A 285 2.77 -10.55 -9.81
CA LEU A 285 3.44 -11.20 -8.68
C LEU A 285 2.43 -11.73 -7.67
N TYR A 286 2.69 -12.95 -7.17
CA TYR A 286 1.83 -13.59 -6.17
C TYR A 286 2.64 -14.23 -5.06
N GLY A 287 2.23 -13.96 -3.83
CA GLY A 287 2.67 -14.67 -2.64
C GLY A 287 2.08 -14.04 -1.38
N PRO A 288 1.75 -14.84 -0.34
CA PRO A 288 1.37 -14.33 0.96
C PRO A 288 2.59 -13.88 1.77
N SER A 289 2.37 -12.96 2.72
CA SER A 289 3.41 -12.43 3.60
C SER A 289 4.18 -13.51 4.37
N GLU A 290 3.51 -14.61 4.71
CA GLU A 290 4.08 -15.74 5.43
C GLU A 290 5.16 -16.48 4.63
N THR A 291 5.10 -16.44 3.30
CA THR A 291 6.11 -17.07 2.44
C THR A 291 7.25 -16.13 2.07
N THR A 292 7.28 -14.92 2.65
CA THR A 292 8.22 -13.84 2.35
C THR A 292 8.03 -13.30 0.93
N LEU A 293 7.19 -12.26 0.80
CA LEU A 293 6.91 -11.56 -0.47
C LEU A 293 6.30 -12.51 -1.52
N ALA A 294 6.57 -12.26 -2.80
CA ALA A 294 6.04 -13.08 -3.89
C ALA A 294 6.84 -14.38 -4.07
N GLN A 295 6.16 -15.45 -4.44
CA GLN A 295 6.76 -16.75 -4.73
C GLN A 295 6.47 -17.23 -6.15
N TYR A 296 5.61 -16.50 -6.86
CA TYR A 296 5.22 -16.73 -8.24
C TYR A 296 5.25 -15.43 -9.02
N HIS A 297 5.58 -15.52 -10.31
CA HIS A 297 5.49 -14.40 -11.23
C HIS A 297 5.00 -14.79 -12.62
N LEU A 298 4.43 -13.82 -13.33
CA LEU A 298 4.19 -13.86 -14.77
C LEU A 298 4.67 -12.56 -15.40
N ARG A 299 5.53 -12.65 -16.42
CA ARG A 299 5.71 -11.55 -17.39
C ARG A 299 4.48 -11.55 -18.29
N VAL A 300 3.57 -10.61 -18.05
CA VAL A 300 2.29 -10.57 -18.75
C VAL A 300 2.56 -10.20 -20.22
N PRO A 301 1.99 -10.93 -21.19
CA PRO A 301 2.10 -10.54 -22.59
C PRO A 301 1.63 -9.09 -22.83
N SER A 302 2.19 -8.41 -23.82
CA SER A 302 1.82 -7.01 -24.12
C SER A 302 0.37 -6.86 -24.59
N ALA A 303 -0.20 -7.91 -25.17
CA ALA A 303 -1.60 -8.01 -25.56
C ALA A 303 -2.22 -9.26 -24.90
N PRO A 304 -2.50 -9.22 -23.59
CA PRO A 304 -3.07 -10.36 -22.89
C PRO A 304 -4.55 -10.54 -23.25
N ALA A 305 -5.04 -11.77 -23.18
CA ALA A 305 -6.47 -12.03 -23.32
C ALA A 305 -7.25 -11.38 -22.15
N PRO A 306 -8.49 -10.91 -22.37
CA PRO A 306 -9.35 -10.40 -21.30
C PRO A 306 -9.57 -11.44 -20.18
N GLY A 307 -9.77 -10.96 -18.95
CA GLY A 307 -9.98 -11.80 -17.77
C GLY A 307 -8.76 -11.84 -16.85
N ILE A 308 -8.92 -12.56 -15.73
CA ILE A 308 -7.87 -12.67 -14.72
C ILE A 308 -6.68 -13.45 -15.28
N GLN A 309 -5.50 -12.84 -15.22
CA GLN A 309 -4.25 -13.44 -15.63
C GLN A 309 -3.77 -14.44 -14.59
N SER A 310 -3.09 -15.49 -15.04
CA SER A 310 -2.41 -16.42 -14.13
C SER A 310 -1.32 -15.68 -13.34
N VAL A 311 -0.89 -16.29 -12.24
CA VAL A 311 0.24 -15.78 -11.46
C VAL A 311 1.57 -16.38 -11.93
N GLY A 312 1.52 -17.18 -13.00
CA GLY A 312 2.67 -17.76 -13.70
C GLY A 312 3.38 -18.84 -12.90
N HIS A 313 4.71 -18.81 -12.89
CA HIS A 313 5.55 -19.89 -12.38
C HIS A 313 6.28 -19.50 -11.10
N ALA A 314 6.68 -20.50 -10.34
CA ALA A 314 7.37 -20.31 -9.08
C ALA A 314 8.76 -19.69 -9.29
N ILE A 315 9.18 -18.86 -8.33
CA ILE A 315 10.57 -18.44 -8.24
C ILE A 315 11.47 -19.62 -7.83
N PRO A 316 12.79 -19.57 -8.10
CA PRO A 316 13.71 -20.61 -7.65
C PRO A 316 13.57 -20.91 -6.16
N GLY A 317 13.63 -22.19 -5.79
CA GLY A 317 13.46 -22.61 -4.40
C GLY A 317 12.02 -22.60 -3.88
N SER A 318 11.02 -22.37 -4.74
CA SER A 318 9.61 -22.41 -4.36
C SER A 318 8.80 -23.35 -5.24
N ARG A 319 7.75 -23.93 -4.66
CA ARG A 319 6.76 -24.77 -5.35
C ARG A 319 5.41 -24.62 -4.66
N SER A 320 4.33 -24.82 -5.41
CA SER A 320 2.98 -24.94 -4.87
C SER A 320 2.45 -26.35 -5.07
N PHE A 321 1.49 -26.69 -4.23
CA PHE A 321 0.65 -27.86 -4.39
C PHE A 321 -0.80 -27.37 -4.41
N VAL A 322 -1.58 -27.86 -5.37
CA VAL A 322 -3.03 -27.64 -5.39
C VAL A 322 -3.65 -28.92 -4.89
N LEU A 323 -4.30 -28.87 -3.72
CA LEU A 323 -4.79 -30.07 -3.04
C LEU A 323 -6.31 -30.11 -2.98
N ASP A 324 -6.87 -31.32 -3.05
CA ASP A 324 -8.29 -31.56 -2.81
C ASP A 324 -8.61 -31.69 -1.30
N GLU A 325 -9.87 -31.97 -0.98
CA GLU A 325 -10.34 -32.15 0.40
C GLU A 325 -9.72 -33.35 1.14
N ASN A 326 -9.14 -34.30 0.40
CA ASN A 326 -8.46 -35.48 0.93
C ASN A 326 -6.93 -35.27 1.02
N GLN A 327 -6.44 -34.04 0.79
CA GLN A 327 -5.02 -33.68 0.71
C GLN A 327 -4.25 -34.38 -0.42
N ALA A 328 -4.94 -34.81 -1.49
CA ALA A 328 -4.30 -35.33 -2.69
C ALA A 328 -4.03 -34.21 -3.71
N GLU A 329 -2.94 -34.31 -4.48
CA GLU A 329 -2.60 -33.32 -5.51
C GLU A 329 -3.61 -33.37 -6.68
N CYS A 330 -4.24 -32.24 -6.96
CA CYS A 330 -5.20 -32.07 -8.04
C CYS A 330 -4.52 -32.23 -9.40
N PRO A 331 -5.16 -32.92 -10.38
CA PRO A 331 -4.70 -32.91 -11.76
C PRO A 331 -4.71 -31.49 -12.38
N PRO A 332 -3.92 -31.24 -13.43
CA PRO A 332 -3.96 -29.96 -14.15
C PRO A 332 -5.39 -29.58 -14.59
N GLY A 333 -5.76 -28.31 -14.37
CA GLY A 333 -7.08 -27.77 -14.66
C GLY A 333 -8.12 -27.92 -13.55
N VAL A 334 -7.88 -28.78 -12.56
CA VAL A 334 -8.81 -29.01 -11.42
C VAL A 334 -8.52 -28.01 -10.31
N VAL A 335 -9.59 -27.36 -9.82
CA VAL A 335 -9.49 -26.39 -8.72
C VAL A 335 -9.33 -27.11 -7.38
N GLY A 336 -8.38 -26.66 -6.58
CA GLY A 336 -8.16 -27.09 -5.19
C GLY A 336 -7.60 -25.96 -4.34
N GLU A 337 -7.23 -26.26 -3.10
CA GLU A 337 -6.59 -25.31 -2.19
C GLU A 337 -5.10 -25.21 -2.48
N VAL A 338 -4.57 -23.98 -2.53
CA VAL A 338 -3.17 -23.71 -2.81
C VAL A 338 -2.34 -23.76 -1.54
N TYR A 339 -1.28 -24.56 -1.56
CA TYR A 339 -0.26 -24.63 -0.53
C TYR A 339 1.08 -24.23 -1.13
N ILE A 340 1.88 -23.45 -0.40
CA ILE A 340 3.19 -23.00 -0.89
C ILE A 340 4.30 -23.58 -0.01
N ASN A 341 5.22 -24.31 -0.64
CA ASN A 341 6.48 -24.73 -0.05
C ASN A 341 7.58 -23.79 -0.58
N ALA A 342 8.08 -22.91 0.28
CA ALA A 342 9.15 -21.97 -0.04
C ALA A 342 10.45 -22.39 0.67
N ALA A 343 11.60 -22.15 0.04
CA ALA A 343 12.91 -22.45 0.62
C ALA A 343 13.16 -21.69 1.94
N TRP A 344 12.77 -20.41 1.97
CA TRP A 344 13.05 -19.48 3.06
C TRP A 344 11.78 -18.73 3.49
N PRO A 345 10.79 -19.42 4.08
CA PRO A 345 9.58 -18.78 4.53
C PRO A 345 9.82 -17.93 5.79
N SER A 346 8.78 -17.21 6.23
CA SER A 346 8.80 -16.57 7.55
C SER A 346 8.96 -17.60 8.68
N HIS A 347 9.43 -17.13 9.83
CA HIS A 347 9.53 -17.96 11.04
C HIS A 347 8.16 -18.27 11.66
N GLY A 348 7.11 -17.53 11.27
CA GLY A 348 5.74 -17.68 11.77
C GLY A 348 5.23 -16.43 12.49
N TYR A 349 4.20 -16.60 13.31
CA TYR A 349 3.52 -15.51 14.01
C TYR A 349 4.07 -15.28 15.42
N LEU A 350 4.35 -14.02 15.77
CA LEU A 350 4.69 -13.62 17.13
C LEU A 350 3.41 -13.48 17.96
N VAL A 351 3.20 -14.41 18.90
CA VAL A 351 2.03 -14.47 19.78
C VAL A 351 2.50 -14.50 21.22
N LYS A 352 2.21 -13.43 21.97
CA LYS A 352 2.55 -13.31 23.41
C LYS A 352 4.02 -13.65 23.71
N GLY A 353 4.94 -13.15 22.89
CA GLY A 353 6.39 -13.35 23.04
C GLY A 353 6.94 -14.71 22.54
N ARG A 354 6.12 -15.53 21.88
CA ARG A 354 6.55 -16.79 21.26
C ARG A 354 6.26 -16.79 19.76
N ILE A 355 7.07 -17.51 18.99
CA ILE A 355 6.84 -17.71 17.56
C ILE A 355 6.03 -18.99 17.37
N VAL A 356 4.91 -18.90 16.66
CA VAL A 356 4.02 -20.02 16.32
C VAL A 356 4.04 -20.20 14.81
N SER A 357 4.44 -21.40 14.37
CA SER A 357 4.49 -21.75 12.95
C SER A 357 3.07 -21.94 12.37
N PRO A 358 2.70 -21.26 11.26
CA PRO A 358 1.48 -21.55 10.50
C PRO A 358 1.64 -22.66 9.48
N PHE A 359 2.84 -23.20 9.32
CA PHE A 359 3.16 -24.16 8.28
C PHE A 359 2.75 -25.57 8.69
N VAL A 360 2.27 -26.33 7.71
CA VAL A 360 1.83 -27.72 7.88
C VAL A 360 2.72 -28.65 7.08
N ARG A 361 2.88 -29.87 7.60
CA ARG A 361 3.56 -30.93 6.86
C ARG A 361 2.55 -31.59 5.91
N ILE A 362 2.93 -31.74 4.66
CA ILE A 362 2.15 -32.37 3.59
C ILE A 362 2.99 -33.49 3.00
N GLU A 363 2.41 -34.66 2.87
CA GLU A 363 3.05 -35.82 2.26
C GLU A 363 2.50 -35.98 0.83
N ILE A 364 3.38 -35.92 -0.17
CA ILE A 364 3.01 -36.12 -1.59
C ILE A 364 3.90 -37.22 -2.15
N GLY A 365 3.32 -38.38 -2.43
CA GLY A 365 4.09 -39.59 -2.70
C GLY A 365 4.94 -39.96 -1.47
N ASP A 366 6.24 -40.16 -1.67
CA ASP A 366 7.21 -40.46 -0.60
C ASP A 366 7.90 -39.20 -0.03
N ASP A 367 7.60 -38.01 -0.57
CA ASP A 367 8.22 -36.75 -0.19
C ASP A 367 7.38 -35.99 0.86
N SER A 368 8.04 -35.55 1.93
CA SER A 368 7.48 -34.65 2.93
C SER A 368 7.80 -33.19 2.62
N HIS A 369 6.78 -32.34 2.60
CA HIS A 369 6.88 -30.90 2.34
C HIS A 369 6.38 -30.07 3.52
N HIS A 370 7.02 -28.94 3.79
CA HIS A 370 6.60 -28.00 4.83
C HIS A 370 5.99 -26.76 4.17
N CYS A 371 4.66 -26.72 4.12
CA CYS A 371 3.94 -25.78 3.29
C CYS A 371 3.12 -24.79 4.11
N TYR A 372 2.95 -23.59 3.60
CA TYR A 372 1.98 -22.63 4.10
C TYR A 372 0.63 -22.87 3.41
N PRO A 373 -0.46 -23.16 4.16
CA PRO A 373 -1.82 -23.15 3.62
C PRO A 373 -2.23 -21.72 3.31
N THR A 374 -2.41 -21.36 2.04
CA THR A 374 -2.66 -19.95 1.67
C THR A 374 -4.10 -19.52 1.93
N GLY A 375 -5.03 -20.49 1.96
CA GLY A 375 -6.48 -20.28 1.91
C GLY A 375 -6.99 -19.79 0.55
N ASP A 376 -6.12 -19.68 -0.46
CA ASP A 376 -6.50 -19.38 -1.84
C ASP A 376 -6.93 -20.67 -2.56
N LEU A 377 -7.92 -20.56 -3.44
CA LEU A 377 -8.32 -21.61 -4.38
C LEU A 377 -7.67 -21.34 -5.72
N GLY A 378 -7.18 -22.38 -6.38
CA GLY A 378 -6.50 -22.25 -7.66
C GLY A 378 -6.34 -23.59 -8.37
N ARG A 379 -5.67 -23.56 -9.52
CA ARG A 379 -5.38 -24.73 -10.34
C ARG A 379 -4.06 -24.55 -11.09
N VAL A 380 -3.41 -25.67 -11.40
CA VAL A 380 -2.24 -25.69 -12.28
C VAL A 380 -2.71 -25.81 -13.72
N LEU A 381 -2.24 -24.93 -14.59
CA LEU A 381 -2.51 -24.93 -16.02
C LEU A 381 -1.65 -25.98 -16.76
N PRO A 382 -1.99 -26.35 -18.01
CA PRO A 382 -1.23 -27.35 -18.77
C PRO A 382 0.26 -27.01 -18.97
N ASP A 383 0.63 -25.73 -18.95
CA ASP A 383 2.00 -25.22 -19.04
C ASP A 383 2.71 -25.13 -17.67
N GLY A 384 2.07 -25.61 -16.62
CA GLY A 384 2.58 -25.57 -15.24
C GLY A 384 2.39 -24.24 -14.53
N ALA A 385 1.79 -23.22 -15.17
CA ALA A 385 1.49 -21.96 -14.50
C ALA A 385 0.38 -22.14 -13.46
N LEU A 386 0.46 -21.37 -12.37
CA LEU A 386 -0.56 -21.34 -11.33
C LEU A 386 -1.61 -20.26 -11.66
N GLU A 387 -2.88 -20.63 -11.61
CA GLU A 387 -4.01 -19.70 -11.67
C GLU A 387 -4.72 -19.65 -10.31
N ILE A 388 -5.06 -18.45 -9.84
CA ILE A 388 -5.81 -18.23 -8.60
C ILE A 388 -7.25 -17.88 -8.94
N SER A 389 -8.18 -18.69 -8.45
CA SER A 389 -9.62 -18.59 -8.73
C SER A 389 -10.40 -17.88 -7.62
N GLY A 390 -9.85 -17.76 -6.42
CA GLY A 390 -10.52 -17.09 -5.31
C GLY A 390 -9.96 -17.48 -3.95
N ARG A 391 -10.77 -17.36 -2.90
CA ARG A 391 -10.44 -17.78 -1.53
C ARG A 391 -11.45 -18.77 -0.99
N ARG A 392 -10.95 -19.69 -0.17
CA ARG A 392 -11.76 -20.65 0.59
C ARG A 392 -12.39 -20.00 1.83
N ASP A 393 -11.72 -19.01 2.41
CA ASP A 393 -12.11 -18.31 3.63
C ASP A 393 -12.81 -16.97 3.36
N ASP A 394 -13.26 -16.30 4.42
CA ASP A 394 -13.92 -14.99 4.35
C ASP A 394 -12.92 -13.82 4.20
N GLN A 395 -11.65 -14.06 3.84
CA GLN A 395 -10.70 -12.95 3.62
C GLN A 395 -10.90 -12.31 2.26
N VAL A 396 -10.60 -11.01 2.19
CA VAL A 396 -10.70 -10.25 0.94
C VAL A 396 -9.45 -9.41 0.71
N LYS A 397 -9.16 -9.09 -0.55
CA LYS A 397 -8.12 -8.14 -0.93
C LYS A 397 -8.80 -6.90 -1.50
N ILE A 398 -8.59 -5.75 -0.87
CA ILE A 398 -9.19 -4.47 -1.24
C ILE A 398 -8.12 -3.39 -1.19
N GLY A 399 -7.86 -2.73 -2.32
CA GLY A 399 -6.76 -1.77 -2.41
C GLY A 399 -5.40 -2.42 -2.18
N GLY A 400 -5.27 -3.72 -2.48
CA GLY A 400 -4.06 -4.50 -2.21
C GLY A 400 -3.85 -4.87 -0.74
N VAL A 401 -4.78 -4.48 0.14
CA VAL A 401 -4.74 -4.83 1.56
C VAL A 401 -5.46 -6.15 1.78
N ARG A 402 -4.78 -7.11 2.41
CA ARG A 402 -5.42 -8.34 2.91
C ARG A 402 -6.24 -7.99 4.15
N ILE A 403 -7.56 -8.15 4.07
CA ILE A 403 -8.51 -7.81 5.14
C ILE A 403 -9.26 -9.06 5.58
N GLU A 404 -9.14 -9.37 6.86
CA GLU A 404 -9.95 -10.35 7.58
C GLU A 404 -11.28 -9.68 7.97
N LEU A 405 -12.40 -10.09 7.36
CA LEU A 405 -13.71 -9.48 7.63
C LEU A 405 -14.12 -9.59 9.11
N GLN A 406 -13.61 -10.61 9.82
CA GLN A 406 -13.82 -10.77 11.26
C GLN A 406 -13.07 -9.73 12.11
N GLU A 407 -11.93 -9.18 11.65
CA GLU A 407 -11.27 -8.05 12.34
C GLU A 407 -12.17 -6.83 12.31
N VAL A 408 -12.67 -6.48 11.12
CA VAL A 408 -13.59 -5.36 10.93
C VAL A 408 -14.87 -5.58 11.74
N ARG A 409 -15.47 -6.77 11.68
CA ARG A 409 -16.67 -7.11 12.45
C ARG A 409 -16.44 -6.99 13.96
N SER A 410 -15.30 -7.46 14.46
CA SER A 410 -15.00 -7.40 15.90
C SER A 410 -14.88 -5.96 16.40
N VAL A 411 -14.29 -5.06 15.60
CA VAL A 411 -14.23 -3.62 15.93
C VAL A 411 -15.60 -2.95 15.78
N VAL A 412 -16.39 -3.30 14.76
CA VAL A 412 -17.77 -2.80 14.63
C VAL A 412 -18.61 -3.22 15.85
N ARG A 413 -18.48 -4.46 16.31
CA ARG A 413 -19.17 -4.97 17.50
C ARG A 413 -18.70 -4.35 18.81
N SER A 414 -17.50 -3.79 18.87
CA SER A 414 -17.01 -3.09 20.05
C SER A 414 -17.46 -1.63 20.12
N ALA A 415 -18.12 -1.12 19.07
CA ALA A 415 -18.68 0.22 19.06
C ALA A 415 -19.90 0.33 19.99
N PRO A 416 -20.15 1.50 20.59
CA PRO A 416 -21.32 1.72 21.44
C PRO A 416 -22.63 1.36 20.71
N ARG A 417 -23.53 0.66 21.41
CA ARG A 417 -24.91 0.34 20.96
C ARG A 417 -25.01 -0.61 19.75
N VAL A 418 -23.90 -1.13 19.25
CA VAL A 418 -23.91 -2.19 18.23
C VAL A 418 -24.12 -3.54 18.91
N ARG A 419 -25.12 -4.30 18.47
CA ARG A 419 -25.39 -5.66 18.96
C ARG A 419 -24.61 -6.69 18.15
N ASP A 420 -24.69 -6.60 16.84
CA ASP A 420 -23.94 -7.44 15.91
C ASP A 420 -23.81 -6.75 14.54
N ALA A 421 -22.96 -7.30 13.67
CA ALA A 421 -22.80 -6.84 12.30
C ALA A 421 -22.40 -7.98 11.36
N PHE A 422 -22.74 -7.82 10.08
CA PHE A 422 -22.22 -8.60 8.97
C PHE A 422 -21.36 -7.71 8.09
N ILE A 423 -20.13 -8.11 7.79
CA ILE A 423 -19.21 -7.36 6.93
C ILE A 423 -18.95 -8.19 5.67
N CYS A 424 -18.97 -7.56 4.52
CA CYS A 424 -18.70 -8.18 3.22
C CYS A 424 -17.93 -7.22 2.29
N ALA A 425 -17.41 -7.78 1.20
CA ALA A 425 -16.86 -7.00 0.10
C ALA A 425 -17.82 -7.03 -1.08
N VAL A 426 -18.07 -5.87 -1.69
CA VAL A 426 -18.98 -5.72 -2.83
C VAL A 426 -18.29 -4.92 -3.96
N PRO A 427 -18.71 -5.06 -5.22
CA PRO A 427 -18.21 -4.22 -6.30
C PRO A 427 -18.48 -2.73 -6.06
N GLY A 428 -17.48 -1.89 -6.29
CA GLY A 428 -17.56 -0.43 -6.32
C GLY A 428 -17.12 0.13 -7.68
N LEU A 429 -16.92 1.46 -7.75
CA LEU A 429 -16.57 2.14 -9.01
C LEU A 429 -15.18 1.81 -9.55
N THR A 430 -14.18 1.59 -8.67
CA THR A 430 -12.77 1.35 -9.03
C THR A 430 -12.23 0.11 -8.32
N GLY A 431 -12.97 -1.00 -8.42
CA GLY A 431 -12.67 -2.25 -7.72
C GLY A 431 -13.62 -2.54 -6.56
N LYS A 432 -13.22 -3.42 -5.62
CA LYS A 432 -14.06 -3.83 -4.49
C LYS A 432 -14.04 -2.79 -3.36
N ILE A 433 -15.13 -2.68 -2.62
CA ILE A 433 -15.25 -1.90 -1.37
C ILE A 433 -15.74 -2.78 -0.23
N LEU A 434 -15.47 -2.38 1.02
CA LEU A 434 -16.10 -2.99 2.19
C LEU A 434 -17.48 -2.39 2.44
N ALA A 435 -18.41 -3.25 2.81
CA ALA A 435 -19.74 -2.88 3.26
C ALA A 435 -20.11 -3.61 4.56
N GLY A 436 -20.93 -2.96 5.39
CA GLY A 436 -21.43 -3.53 6.63
C GLY A 436 -22.95 -3.43 6.73
N VAL A 437 -23.60 -4.52 7.17
CA VAL A 437 -24.98 -4.50 7.67
C VAL A 437 -24.90 -4.57 9.19
N VAL A 438 -25.36 -3.53 9.88
CA VAL A 438 -25.10 -3.32 11.31
C VAL A 438 -26.40 -3.29 12.09
N GLN A 439 -26.51 -4.18 13.07
CA GLN A 439 -27.59 -4.16 14.04
C GLN A 439 -27.21 -3.23 15.20
N MET A 440 -27.83 -2.06 15.26
CA MET A 440 -27.51 -1.01 16.22
C MET A 440 -28.79 -0.44 16.85
N ASP A 441 -28.76 -0.25 18.17
CA ASP A 441 -29.85 0.40 18.90
C ASP A 441 -29.77 1.92 18.74
N ASP A 442 -30.79 2.52 18.12
CA ASP A 442 -30.87 3.96 17.79
C ASP A 442 -29.60 4.42 17.03
N PRO A 443 -29.56 4.05 15.73
CA PRO A 443 -28.34 4.08 14.93
C PRO A 443 -27.84 5.49 14.69
N ASP A 444 -26.56 5.70 15.00
CA ASP A 444 -25.81 6.91 14.67
C ASP A 444 -24.54 6.51 13.91
N GLU A 445 -24.56 6.76 12.61
CA GLU A 445 -23.44 6.42 11.72
C GLU A 445 -22.18 7.20 12.07
N SER A 446 -22.31 8.43 12.55
CA SER A 446 -21.16 9.27 12.90
C SER A 446 -20.40 8.69 14.09
N VAL A 447 -21.13 8.22 15.12
CA VAL A 447 -20.56 7.56 16.30
C VAL A 447 -19.85 6.28 15.90
N LEU A 448 -20.49 5.45 15.07
CA LEU A 448 -19.89 4.21 14.57
C LEU A 448 -18.62 4.50 13.76
N ARG A 449 -18.69 5.39 12.76
CA ARG A 449 -17.53 5.72 11.91
C ARG A 449 -16.37 6.31 12.71
N ASN A 450 -16.63 7.14 13.71
CA ASN A 450 -15.59 7.69 14.57
C ASN A 450 -14.92 6.60 15.41
N HIS A 451 -15.68 5.63 15.92
CA HIS A 451 -15.13 4.45 16.58
C HIS A 451 -14.29 3.58 15.63
N LEU A 452 -14.73 3.37 14.39
CA LEU A 452 -13.95 2.61 13.41
C LEU A 452 -12.63 3.32 13.05
N ARG A 453 -12.68 4.64 12.82
CA ARG A 453 -11.50 5.47 12.53
C ARG A 453 -10.48 5.44 13.66
N SER A 454 -10.91 5.29 14.90
CA SER A 454 -10.00 5.23 16.04
C SER A 454 -9.38 3.86 16.25
N HIS A 455 -9.70 2.81 15.47
CA HIS A 455 -9.21 1.45 15.68
C HIS A 455 -8.70 0.74 14.41
N LEU A 456 -9.23 1.11 13.24
CA LEU A 456 -8.95 0.46 11.97
C LEU A 456 -8.12 1.35 11.04
N MET A 457 -7.44 0.72 10.08
CA MET A 457 -6.88 1.41 8.92
C MET A 457 -8.01 1.95 8.05
N GLY A 458 -7.81 3.09 7.36
CA GLY A 458 -8.85 3.71 6.54
C GLY A 458 -9.52 2.77 5.54
N MET A 459 -8.74 1.93 4.85
CA MET A 459 -9.25 0.93 3.88
C MET A 459 -10.07 -0.20 4.50
N MET A 460 -9.97 -0.40 5.83
CA MET A 460 -10.74 -1.40 6.57
C MET A 460 -12.08 -0.88 7.09
N ILE A 461 -12.33 0.42 6.96
CA ILE A 461 -13.60 1.04 7.36
C ILE A 461 -14.61 0.78 6.23
N PRO A 462 -15.79 0.17 6.50
CA PRO A 462 -16.82 -0.01 5.50
C PRO A 462 -17.20 1.33 4.84
N ALA A 463 -17.12 1.37 3.52
CA ALA A 463 -17.56 2.53 2.74
C ALA A 463 -19.09 2.65 2.82
N MET A 464 -19.79 1.51 2.78
CA MET A 464 -21.24 1.41 2.91
C MET A 464 -21.64 0.82 4.27
N ILE A 465 -22.60 1.44 4.96
CA ILE A 465 -23.17 0.91 6.20
C ILE A 465 -24.70 0.92 6.08
N VAL A 466 -25.31 -0.24 6.24
CA VAL A 466 -26.77 -0.43 6.24
C VAL A 466 -27.20 -0.79 7.66
N PHE A 467 -28.00 0.06 8.30
CA PHE A 467 -28.53 -0.23 9.63
C PHE A 467 -29.79 -1.08 9.56
N VAL A 468 -29.87 -2.09 10.44
CA VAL A 468 -31.01 -2.99 10.55
C VAL A 468 -31.45 -3.16 12.00
N PRO A 469 -32.75 -3.33 12.28
CA PRO A 469 -33.22 -3.65 13.63
C PRO A 469 -32.76 -5.05 14.08
N GLU A 470 -32.64 -5.98 13.12
CA GLU A 470 -32.17 -7.35 13.34
C GLU A 470 -31.45 -7.88 12.09
N LEU A 471 -30.39 -8.66 12.28
CA LEU A 471 -29.70 -9.31 11.18
C LEU A 471 -30.58 -10.46 10.63
N PRO A 472 -30.80 -10.53 9.31
CA PRO A 472 -31.48 -11.67 8.70
C PRO A 472 -30.77 -13.00 8.99
N MET A 473 -31.57 -13.98 9.40
CA MET A 473 -31.13 -15.34 9.75
C MET A 473 -31.88 -16.36 8.90
N LEU A 474 -31.19 -17.44 8.53
CA LEU A 474 -31.77 -18.66 8.00
C LEU A 474 -32.55 -19.40 9.10
N SER A 475 -33.45 -20.31 8.69
CA SER A 475 -34.24 -21.14 9.59
C SER A 475 -33.42 -22.00 10.56
N ASN A 476 -32.14 -22.26 10.25
CA ASN A 476 -31.20 -23.00 11.10
C ASN A 476 -30.44 -22.09 12.09
N GLY A 477 -30.79 -20.81 12.20
CA GLY A 477 -30.17 -19.85 13.11
C GLY A 477 -28.79 -19.37 12.68
N LYS A 478 -28.37 -19.58 11.42
CA LYS A 478 -27.19 -18.94 10.84
C LYS A 478 -27.58 -17.65 10.13
N LEU A 479 -26.65 -16.70 9.99
CA LEU A 479 -26.87 -15.49 9.19
C LEU A 479 -27.22 -15.83 7.74
N ASP A 480 -28.24 -15.18 7.20
CA ASP A 480 -28.60 -15.26 5.79
C ASP A 480 -27.68 -14.34 4.98
N ARG A 481 -26.46 -14.84 4.72
CA ARG A 481 -25.38 -14.08 4.05
C ARG A 481 -25.79 -13.56 2.68
N GLN A 482 -26.59 -14.33 1.94
CA GLN A 482 -27.05 -13.93 0.61
C GLN A 482 -27.98 -12.73 0.73
N ARG A 483 -29.01 -12.82 1.57
CA ARG A 483 -29.95 -11.73 1.80
C ARG A 483 -29.25 -10.47 2.34
N LEU A 484 -28.28 -10.65 3.23
CA LEU A 484 -27.45 -9.55 3.75
C LEU A 484 -26.62 -8.86 2.66
N ALA A 485 -26.05 -9.63 1.72
CA ALA A 485 -25.31 -9.07 0.58
C ALA A 485 -26.26 -8.35 -0.40
N ASP A 486 -27.42 -8.93 -0.67
CA ASP A 486 -28.45 -8.32 -1.53
C ASP A 486 -28.91 -6.97 -0.97
N MET A 487 -29.10 -6.85 0.34
CA MET A 487 -29.43 -5.57 1.00
C MET A 487 -28.37 -4.48 0.74
N VAL A 488 -27.09 -4.85 0.73
CA VAL A 488 -26.00 -3.91 0.40
C VAL A 488 -26.08 -3.51 -1.07
N SER A 489 -26.27 -4.49 -1.97
CA SER A 489 -26.36 -4.25 -3.41
C SER A 489 -27.57 -3.37 -3.77
N ASP A 490 -28.73 -3.62 -3.17
CA ASP A 490 -29.94 -2.83 -3.35
C ASP A 490 -29.71 -1.37 -2.93
N ARG A 491 -29.04 -1.17 -1.78
CA ARG A 491 -28.72 0.17 -1.28
C ARG A 491 -27.75 0.90 -2.21
N LEU A 492 -26.73 0.21 -2.73
CA LEU A 492 -25.80 0.79 -3.71
C LEU A 492 -26.53 1.18 -5.00
N ALA A 493 -27.43 0.33 -5.50
CA ALA A 493 -28.22 0.61 -6.68
C ALA A 493 -29.21 1.77 -6.46
N GLU A 494 -29.80 1.89 -5.27
CA GLU A 494 -30.61 3.05 -4.86
C GLU A 494 -29.79 4.34 -4.88
N GLN A 495 -28.58 4.35 -4.29
CA GLN A 495 -27.71 5.52 -4.30
C GLN A 495 -27.27 5.93 -5.72
N ALA A 496 -26.93 4.95 -6.58
CA ALA A 496 -26.57 5.22 -7.96
C ALA A 496 -27.75 5.82 -8.76
N ARG A 497 -28.98 5.34 -8.52
CA ARG A 497 -30.20 5.89 -9.14
C ARG A 497 -30.51 7.30 -8.66
N SER A 498 -30.35 7.57 -7.37
CA SER A 498 -30.51 8.92 -6.79
C SER A 498 -29.47 9.91 -7.33
N ALA A 499 -28.22 9.48 -7.54
CA ALA A 499 -27.19 10.28 -8.19
C ALA A 499 -27.51 10.55 -9.67
N THR A 500 -28.05 9.57 -10.39
CA THR A 500 -28.42 9.70 -11.81
C THR A 500 -29.68 10.57 -12.02
N ALA A 501 -30.67 10.47 -11.13
CA ALA A 501 -31.87 11.32 -11.17
C ALA A 501 -31.54 12.82 -11.00
N ARG A 502 -30.47 13.13 -10.25
CA ARG A 502 -29.93 14.49 -10.14
C ARG A 502 -29.20 14.97 -11.40
N LYS A 503 -28.70 14.09 -12.28
CA LYS A 503 -28.02 14.50 -13.54
C LYS A 503 -28.96 15.02 -14.64
N THR A 504 -30.27 14.80 -14.53
CA THR A 504 -31.25 15.15 -15.59
C THR A 504 -31.76 16.60 -15.60
N SER A 505 -31.14 17.56 -14.88
CA SER A 505 -31.47 18.98 -15.01
C SER A 505 -30.25 19.83 -15.35
N GLU A 506 -29.78 19.71 -16.59
CA GLU A 506 -28.67 20.52 -17.09
C GLU A 506 -29.10 21.95 -17.48
N SER A 507 -28.20 22.90 -17.18
CA SER A 507 -28.26 24.35 -17.41
C SER A 507 -28.92 25.23 -16.34
N ARG A 508 -28.26 25.36 -15.16
CA ARG A 508 -28.10 26.58 -14.31
C ARG A 508 -27.56 26.31 -12.89
N ARG A 509 -26.78 25.24 -12.66
CA ARG A 509 -26.30 24.91 -11.30
C ARG A 509 -25.11 25.77 -10.86
N THR A 510 -25.18 26.22 -9.61
CA THR A 510 -24.14 26.97 -8.87
C THR A 510 -22.96 26.05 -8.47
N VAL A 511 -21.81 26.62 -8.08
CA VAL A 511 -20.65 25.85 -7.60
C VAL A 511 -21.01 24.89 -6.47
N PRO A 512 -21.78 25.30 -5.44
CA PRO A 512 -22.24 24.38 -4.39
C PRO A 512 -23.00 23.17 -4.91
N GLU A 513 -23.94 23.37 -5.83
CA GLU A 513 -24.79 22.28 -6.36
C GLU A 513 -23.94 21.27 -7.17
N ARG A 514 -23.00 21.76 -7.98
CA ARG A 514 -22.08 20.89 -8.73
C ARG A 514 -21.11 20.13 -7.83
N LEU A 515 -20.61 20.78 -6.76
CA LEU A 515 -19.74 20.12 -5.80
C LEU A 515 -20.51 19.07 -4.96
N GLU A 516 -21.75 19.36 -4.59
CA GLU A 516 -22.64 18.39 -3.94
C GLU A 516 -22.87 17.16 -4.81
N ASP A 517 -23.04 17.34 -6.12
CA ASP A 517 -23.17 16.21 -7.06
C ASP A 517 -21.88 15.37 -7.09
N ILE A 518 -20.71 16.01 -7.15
CA ILE A 518 -19.42 15.31 -7.09
C ILE A 518 -19.25 14.56 -5.76
N TRP A 519 -19.62 15.17 -4.63
CA TRP A 519 -19.61 14.48 -3.34
C TRP A 519 -20.57 13.29 -3.36
N ALA A 520 -21.80 13.49 -3.81
CA ALA A 520 -22.82 12.45 -3.87
C ALA A 520 -22.38 11.25 -4.71
N GLU A 521 -21.70 11.48 -5.84
CA GLU A 521 -21.13 10.42 -6.68
C GLU A 521 -20.07 9.58 -5.95
N LEU A 522 -19.32 10.19 -5.03
CA LEU A 522 -18.18 9.56 -4.37
C LEU A 522 -18.52 8.93 -3.02
N VAL A 523 -19.50 9.49 -2.30
CA VAL A 523 -19.80 9.10 -0.91
C VAL A 523 -21.28 8.76 -0.66
N GLY A 524 -22.15 8.93 -1.66
CA GLY A 524 -23.58 8.63 -1.57
C GLY A 524 -24.45 9.83 -1.15
N THR A 525 -25.71 9.83 -1.59
CA THR A 525 -26.64 10.97 -1.43
C THR A 525 -27.21 11.12 -0.02
N ASP A 526 -27.41 10.03 0.71
CA ASP A 526 -28.06 10.06 2.02
C ASP A 526 -27.21 10.79 3.06
N ALA A 527 -25.88 10.67 2.92
CA ALA A 527 -24.88 11.30 3.76
C ALA A 527 -24.92 12.84 3.68
N LEU A 528 -25.49 13.41 2.61
CA LEU A 528 -25.60 14.86 2.41
C LEU A 528 -26.94 15.44 2.89
N THR A 529 -27.96 14.60 3.08
CA THR A 529 -29.32 15.02 3.44
C THR A 529 -29.64 14.97 4.94
N GLY A 530 -28.70 14.45 5.75
CA GLY A 530 -28.84 14.26 7.19
C GLY A 530 -28.38 15.45 8.04
N GLY A 531 -29.11 16.57 8.01
CA GLY A 531 -29.06 17.59 9.05
C GLY A 531 -28.28 18.89 8.73
N ASN A 532 -28.81 20.01 9.24
CA ASN A 532 -28.37 21.40 9.06
C ASN A 532 -26.99 21.76 9.69
N ALA A 533 -26.04 20.82 9.75
CA ALA A 533 -24.68 21.04 10.26
C ALA A 533 -23.66 20.88 9.12
N PRO A 534 -22.54 21.64 9.13
CA PRO A 534 -21.53 21.53 8.07
C PRO A 534 -20.79 20.20 8.17
N LEU A 535 -21.22 19.20 7.40
CA LEU A 535 -20.55 17.91 7.26
C LEU A 535 -19.20 18.07 6.54
N THR A 536 -18.18 17.39 7.05
CA THR A 536 -16.92 17.19 6.34
C THR A 536 -17.02 16.06 5.32
N PHE A 537 -16.15 16.05 4.30
CA PHE A 537 -16.12 15.04 3.23
C PHE A 537 -15.90 13.64 3.80
N PHE A 538 -15.05 13.56 4.84
CA PHE A 538 -14.80 12.31 5.53
C PHE A 538 -16.02 11.86 6.34
N GLU A 539 -16.68 12.76 7.07
CA GLU A 539 -17.93 12.45 7.78
C GLU A 539 -19.02 11.96 6.84
N ALA A 540 -19.08 12.48 5.63
CA ALA A 540 -20.02 12.05 4.60
C ALA A 540 -19.70 10.67 3.97
N GLY A 541 -18.62 9.99 4.39
CA GLY A 541 -18.22 8.67 3.87
C GLY A 541 -16.96 8.69 2.99
N GLY A 542 -16.33 9.85 2.82
CA GLY A 542 -15.08 10.00 2.09
C GLY A 542 -13.91 9.27 2.74
N THR A 543 -13.00 8.77 1.92
CA THR A 543 -11.74 8.13 2.31
C THR A 543 -10.57 8.85 1.65
N SER A 544 -9.33 8.52 2.05
CA SER A 544 -8.13 9.03 1.38
C SER A 544 -8.04 8.59 -0.09
N LEU A 545 -8.76 7.55 -0.49
CA LEU A 545 -8.85 7.14 -1.90
C LEU A 545 -9.90 7.97 -2.65
N THR A 546 -11.08 8.17 -2.06
CA THR A 546 -12.15 8.94 -2.73
C THR A 546 -11.88 10.44 -2.73
N ILE A 547 -11.03 10.96 -1.84
CA ILE A 547 -10.61 12.38 -1.88
C ILE A 547 -9.69 12.68 -3.07
N VAL A 548 -8.93 11.69 -3.55
CA VAL A 548 -8.18 11.79 -4.79
C VAL A 548 -9.14 11.85 -5.98
N GLY A 549 -10.15 11.00 -5.99
CA GLY A 549 -11.23 11.05 -6.99
C GLY A 549 -12.01 12.37 -6.95
N LEU A 550 -12.27 12.90 -5.76
CA LEU A 550 -12.89 14.22 -5.53
C LEU A 550 -12.04 15.32 -6.16
N HIS A 551 -10.74 15.32 -5.88
CA HIS A 551 -9.80 16.29 -6.39
C HIS A 551 -9.77 16.33 -7.92
N ALA A 552 -9.59 15.17 -8.56
CA ALA A 552 -9.60 15.06 -10.02
C ALA A 552 -10.94 15.52 -10.62
N LYS A 553 -12.07 15.13 -10.02
CA LYS A 553 -13.41 15.56 -10.47
C LYS A 553 -13.63 17.07 -10.32
N ILE A 554 -13.21 17.68 -9.22
CA ILE A 554 -13.29 19.13 -9.01
C ILE A 554 -12.46 19.87 -10.08
N GLN A 555 -11.21 19.45 -10.28
CA GLN A 555 -10.33 20.11 -11.24
C GLN A 555 -10.91 20.06 -12.66
N ARG A 556 -11.47 18.91 -13.05
CA ARG A 556 -12.14 18.71 -14.34
C ARG A 556 -13.43 19.53 -14.47
N GLU A 557 -14.32 19.42 -13.49
CA GLU A 557 -15.65 20.05 -13.52
C GLU A 557 -15.55 21.57 -13.58
N PHE A 558 -14.62 22.16 -12.82
CA PHE A 558 -14.50 23.61 -12.67
C PHE A 558 -13.34 24.22 -13.47
N GLY A 559 -12.54 23.42 -14.17
CA GLY A 559 -11.40 23.90 -14.96
C GLY A 559 -10.30 24.57 -14.11
N ILE A 560 -10.18 24.18 -12.84
CA ILE A 560 -9.21 24.76 -11.89
C ILE A 560 -8.10 23.76 -11.56
N GLN A 561 -6.93 24.26 -11.16
CA GLN A 561 -5.80 23.43 -10.76
C GLN A 561 -5.32 23.86 -9.37
N PHE A 562 -5.16 22.90 -8.45
CA PHE A 562 -4.67 23.19 -7.11
C PHE A 562 -4.12 21.92 -6.43
N PRO A 563 -3.23 22.04 -5.43
CA PRO A 563 -2.69 20.87 -4.73
C PRO A 563 -3.75 20.11 -3.93
N LEU A 564 -3.73 18.77 -3.97
CA LEU A 564 -4.65 17.88 -3.23
C LEU A 564 -4.72 18.22 -1.72
N VAL A 565 -3.59 18.61 -1.12
CA VAL A 565 -3.51 19.00 0.30
C VAL A 565 -4.54 20.07 0.68
N ARG A 566 -4.96 20.93 -0.26
CA ARG A 566 -5.98 21.95 -0.01
C ARG A 566 -7.36 21.35 0.32
N LEU A 567 -7.69 20.17 -0.20
CA LEU A 567 -8.93 19.46 0.20
C LEU A 567 -8.81 18.86 1.59
N PHE A 568 -7.61 18.50 2.03
CA PHE A 568 -7.37 18.09 3.42
C PHE A 568 -7.37 19.28 4.39
N GLU A 569 -7.04 20.49 3.93
CA GLU A 569 -7.19 21.73 4.71
C GLU A 569 -8.65 22.24 4.74
N LYS A 570 -9.41 21.96 3.67
CA LYS A 570 -10.78 22.42 3.44
C LYS A 570 -11.67 21.19 3.34
N VAL A 571 -12.02 20.65 4.49
CA VAL A 571 -12.71 19.36 4.56
C VAL A 571 -14.23 19.46 4.48
N THR A 572 -14.83 20.64 4.65
CA THR A 572 -16.29 20.81 4.52
C THR A 572 -16.69 21.22 3.11
N LEU A 573 -17.90 20.86 2.70
CA LEU A 573 -18.46 21.23 1.41
C LEU A 573 -18.36 22.75 1.19
N HIS A 574 -18.79 23.54 2.18
CA HIS A 574 -18.71 25.00 2.13
C HIS A 574 -17.27 25.53 1.96
N ALA A 575 -16.31 24.97 2.70
CA ALA A 575 -14.91 25.38 2.61
C ALA A 575 -14.29 25.03 1.25
N GLN A 576 -14.72 23.92 0.63
CA GLN A 576 -14.32 23.52 -0.70
C GLN A 576 -14.99 24.36 -1.79
N CYS A 577 -16.28 24.67 -1.67
CA CYS A 577 -16.96 25.63 -2.56
C CYS A 577 -16.22 26.97 -2.57
N HIS A 578 -15.90 27.50 -1.39
CA HIS A 578 -15.17 28.76 -1.29
C HIS A 578 -13.76 28.67 -1.88
N LEU A 579 -13.07 27.54 -1.72
CA LEU A 579 -11.78 27.29 -2.38
C LEU A 579 -11.93 27.30 -3.91
N ILE A 580 -12.96 26.64 -4.44
CA ILE A 580 -13.26 26.56 -5.89
C ILE A 580 -13.59 27.95 -6.42
N GLU A 581 -14.51 28.67 -5.79
CA GLU A 581 -14.92 30.04 -6.17
C GLU A 581 -13.72 31.01 -6.14
N GLN A 582 -12.85 30.92 -5.13
CA GLN A 582 -11.62 31.72 -5.07
C GLN A 582 -10.66 31.42 -6.23
N LEU A 583 -10.56 30.15 -6.65
CA LEU A 583 -9.69 29.75 -7.75
C LEU A 583 -10.28 30.12 -9.11
N MET A 584 -11.60 30.00 -9.28
CA MET A 584 -12.33 30.44 -10.48
C MET A 584 -12.24 31.96 -10.66
N GLY A 585 -12.45 32.74 -9.59
CA GLY A 585 -12.35 34.21 -9.63
C GLY A 585 -10.93 34.74 -9.87
N ARG A 586 -9.89 33.92 -9.63
CA ARG A 586 -8.50 34.25 -10.00
C ARG A 586 -8.18 33.95 -11.47
N GLY A 587 -8.90 33.03 -12.10
CA GLY A 587 -8.78 32.73 -13.54
C GLY A 587 -9.49 33.74 -14.44
N GLU A 588 -10.61 34.32 -13.97
CA GLU A 588 -11.34 35.36 -14.72
C GLU A 588 -10.68 36.74 -14.66
N ALA A 589 -9.88 37.01 -13.61
CA ALA A 589 -9.16 38.29 -13.47
C ALA A 589 -7.92 38.43 -14.36
N THR A 590 -7.54 37.39 -15.11
CA THR A 590 -6.34 37.41 -15.98
C THR A 590 -6.62 37.57 -17.47
N ASP A 591 -7.88 37.65 -17.92
CA ASP A 591 -8.23 37.76 -19.35
C ASP A 591 -8.96 39.05 -19.76
N ALA A 592 -8.81 40.13 -18.97
CA ALA A 592 -9.32 41.46 -19.35
C ALA A 592 -8.23 42.53 -19.19
N GLY A 593 -7.38 42.64 -20.23
CA GLY A 593 -6.65 43.83 -20.67
C GLY A 593 -6.12 44.82 -19.61
N ARG A 594 -4.83 44.70 -19.29
CA ARG A 594 -3.95 45.88 -19.12
C ARG A 594 -2.63 45.65 -19.84
N ASP A 595 -2.62 46.11 -21.08
CA ASP A 595 -1.40 46.60 -21.71
C ASP A 595 -0.99 47.91 -21.00
N THR A 596 0.17 47.93 -20.34
CA THR A 596 1.12 49.05 -20.31
C THR A 596 2.28 48.81 -19.33
N ALA A 597 3.49 48.91 -19.89
CA ALA A 597 4.77 49.25 -19.26
C ALA A 597 5.49 48.21 -18.37
N ALA A 598 6.36 47.44 -19.01
CA ALA A 598 7.48 46.77 -18.35
C ALA A 598 8.50 47.79 -17.78
N PRO A 599 8.93 47.69 -16.51
CA PRO A 599 10.13 48.36 -16.04
C PRO A 599 11.36 47.59 -16.51
N ARG A 600 12.24 48.29 -17.23
CA ARG A 600 13.57 47.85 -17.68
C ARG A 600 14.38 47.22 -16.55
N ALA A 601 14.97 46.05 -16.82
CA ALA A 601 16.06 45.48 -16.05
C ALA A 601 17.35 46.33 -16.19
N PRO A 602 18.12 46.57 -15.11
CA PRO A 602 19.50 47.03 -15.23
C PRO A 602 20.40 45.81 -15.52
N GLY A 603 21.09 45.87 -16.66
CA GLY A 603 21.91 44.79 -17.19
C GLY A 603 23.16 44.45 -16.37
N ARG A 604 23.50 43.16 -16.39
CA ARG A 604 24.86 42.66 -16.12
C ARG A 604 25.78 43.13 -17.26
N ARG A 605 26.83 43.90 -16.94
CA ARG A 605 27.99 44.05 -17.81
C ARG A 605 29.21 43.37 -17.18
N GLN A 606 29.80 42.51 -17.99
CA GLN A 606 31.08 41.85 -17.82
C GLN A 606 32.20 42.88 -17.60
N LEU A 607 33.19 42.52 -16.77
CA LEU A 607 34.48 43.19 -16.70
C LEU A 607 35.57 42.13 -16.77
N VAL A 608 36.20 42.02 -17.95
CA VAL A 608 37.49 41.38 -18.15
C VAL A 608 38.54 42.48 -18.31
N ALA A 609 39.55 42.40 -17.45
CA ALA A 609 40.95 42.86 -17.54
C ALA A 609 41.32 44.13 -18.34
N ALA A 610 41.98 45.07 -17.66
CA ALA A 610 43.42 45.37 -17.85
C ALA A 610 43.81 46.62 -17.04
N ARG A 611 44.73 46.47 -16.09
CA ARG A 611 45.39 47.59 -15.40
C ARG A 611 46.89 47.49 -15.68
N GLN A 612 47.42 48.44 -16.44
CA GLN A 612 48.86 48.68 -16.51
C GLN A 612 49.14 50.19 -16.52
N ALA A 613 50.14 50.55 -15.73
CA ALA A 613 50.97 51.76 -15.75
C ALA A 613 50.51 53.04 -15.03
N ARG A 614 51.18 53.27 -13.88
CA ARG A 614 51.98 54.45 -13.51
C ARG A 614 51.31 55.83 -13.55
N ARG A 615 51.28 56.51 -12.39
CA ARG A 615 52.21 57.60 -12.02
C ARG A 615 51.80 58.29 -10.72
N ILE A 616 52.85 58.56 -9.92
CA ILE A 616 52.98 59.42 -8.72
C ILE A 616 52.45 58.79 -7.42
#